data_AF-A0A932PCA6-F1
#
_entry.id   AF-A0A932PCA6-F1
#
_cell.length_a   1.000
_cell.length_b   1.000
_cell.length_c   1.000
_cell.angle_alpha   90.00
_cell.angle_beta   90.00
_cell.angle_gamma   90.00
#
_symmetry.space_group_name_H-M   'P 1'
#
loop_
_entity.id
_entity.type
_entity.pdbx_description
1 polymer ?
#
loop_
_entity_poly.entity_id
_entity_poly.type
_entity_poly.pdbx_seq_one_letter_code
_entity_poly.pdbx_strand_id
1 'polypeptide(L)' 'MLGVALATGLAVLGASYAVAVVGSAALGAIAEKPQLFGRTLVFIGLAEGLAIYGLIVSILMLGRLG' A
#
# COMPACT_ATOMS: atom_id res chain seq x y z
N MET A 1 -21.95 4.51 -5.56
CA MET A 1 -20.84 4.22 -6.50
C MET A 1 -19.72 5.25 -6.45
N LEU A 2 -19.98 6.56 -6.58
CA LEU A 2 -18.94 7.61 -6.47
C LEU A 2 -18.12 7.53 -5.17
N GLY A 3 -18.77 7.36 -4.00
CA GLY A 3 -18.06 7.23 -2.72
C GLY A 3 -17.12 6.02 -2.65
N VAL A 4 -17.50 4.90 -3.28
CA VAL A 4 -16.66 3.69 -3.34
C VAL A 4 -15.45 3.91 -4.25
N ALA A 5 -15.66 4.53 -5.42
CA ALA A 5 -14.58 4.87 -6.33
C ALA A 5 -13.57 5.83 -5.70
N LEU A 6 -14.05 6.84 -4.98
CA LEU A 6 -13.20 7.79 -4.26
C LEU A 6 -12.45 7.13 -3.09
N ALA A 7 -13.11 6.29 -2.30
CA ALA A 7 -12.47 5.56 -1.20
C ALA A 7 -11.34 4.65 -1.70
N THR A 8 -11.59 3.85 -2.74
CA THR A 8 -10.56 3.00 -3.35
C THR A 8 -9.45 3.84 -3.97
N GLY A 9 -9.81 4.84 -4.77
CA GLY A 9 -8.85 5.65 -5.54
C GLY A 9 -7.88 6.39 -4.63
N LEU A 10 -8.38 7.08 -3.61
CA LEU A 10 -7.53 7.84 -2.68
C LEU A 10 -6.65 6.91 -1.83
N ALA A 11 -7.17 5.76 -1.39
CA ALA A 11 -6.39 4.81 -0.62
C ALA A 11 -5.23 4.21 -1.44
N VAL A 12 -5.48 3.83 -2.69
CA VAL A 12 -4.45 3.29 -3.59
C VAL A 12 -3.40 4.35 -3.91
N LEU A 13 -3.79 5.61 -4.18
CA LEU A 13 -2.84 6.69 -4.42
C LEU A 13 -1.91 6.93 -3.22
N GLY A 14 -2.46 6.97 -2.00
CA GLY A 14 -1.67 7.11 -0.78
C GLY A 14 -0.73 5.94 -0.55
N ALA A 15 -1.21 4.70 -0.78
CA ALA A 15 -0.40 3.50 -0.67
C ALA A 15 0.74 3.48 -1.69
N SER A 16 0.47 3.78 -2.97
CA SER A 16 1.49 3.82 -4.02
C SER A 16 2.58 4.84 -3.72
N TYR A 17 2.23 6.01 -3.17
CA TYR A 17 3.22 7.00 -2.74
C TYR A 17 4.10 6.48 -1.60
N ALA A 18 3.49 5.89 -0.55
CA ALA A 18 4.24 5.31 0.55
C ALA A 18 5.17 4.17 0.09
N VAL A 19 4.67 3.28 -0.77
CA VAL A 19 5.45 2.17 -1.35
C VAL A 19 6.59 2.69 -2.22
N ALA A 20 6.40 3.76 -3.01
CA ALA A 20 7.46 4.35 -3.81
C ALA A 20 8.61 4.90 -2.93
N VAL A 21 8.26 5.62 -1.86
CA VAL A 21 9.25 6.17 -0.92
C VAL A 21 9.98 5.06 -0.16
N VAL A 22 9.25 4.09 0.41
CA VAL A 22 9.87 2.99 1.16
C VAL A 22 10.68 2.06 0.23
N GLY A 23 10.16 1.78 -0.96
CA GLY A 23 10.80 0.93 -1.95
C GLY A 23 12.12 1.50 -2.47
N SER A 24 12.16 2.81 -2.75
CA SER A 24 13.41 3.49 -3.15
C SER A 24 14.49 3.44 -2.06
N ALA A 25 14.11 3.71 -0.81
CA ALA A 25 15.03 3.60 0.33
C ALA A 25 15.50 2.16 0.57
N ALA A 26 14.60 1.20 0.45
CA ALA A 26 14.89 -0.22 0.56
C ALA A 26 15.90 -0.69 -0.50
N LEU A 27 15.68 -0.34 -1.77
CA LEU A 27 16.58 -0.70 -2.86
C LEU A 27 17.99 -0.11 -2.67
N GLY A 28 18.08 1.14 -2.21
CA GLY A 28 19.36 1.76 -1.85
C GLY A 28 20.09 1.00 -0.74
N ALA A 29 19.38 0.62 0.33
CA ALA A 29 19.95 -0.15 1.43
C ALA A 29 20.36 -1.57 1.01
N ILE A 30 19.59 -2.22 0.12
CA ILE A 30 19.91 -3.55 -0.43
C ILE A 30 21.16 -3.48 -1.32
N ALA A 31 21.32 -2.42 -2.11
CA ALA A 31 22.48 -2.24 -2.98
C ALA A 31 23.79 -2.17 -2.20
N GLU A 32 23.76 -1.56 -1.00
CA GLU A 32 24.92 -1.51 -0.10
C GLU A 32 25.06 -2.79 0.74
N LYS A 33 23.93 -3.34 1.23
CA LYS A 33 23.88 -4.50 2.13
C LYS A 33 22.80 -5.49 1.69
N PRO A 34 23.13 -6.45 0.81
CA PRO A 34 22.14 -7.38 0.26
C PRO A 34 21.49 -8.29 1.32
N GLN A 35 22.12 -8.47 2.49
CA GLN A 35 21.51 -9.23 3.59
C GLN A 35 20.25 -8.56 4.18
N LEU A 36 20.03 -7.27 3.89
CA LEU A 36 18.86 -6.52 4.38
C LEU A 36 17.56 -6.84 3.62
N PHE A 37 17.64 -7.51 2.47
CA PHE A 37 16.49 -7.76 1.56
C PHE A 37 15.22 -8.22 2.29
N GLY A 38 15.33 -9.23 3.15
CA GLY A 38 14.17 -9.76 3.89
C GLY A 38 13.56 -8.75 4.85
N ARG A 39 14.37 -7.92 5.52
CA ARG A 39 13.90 -6.90 6.46
C ARG A 39 13.23 -5.74 5.73
N THR A 40 13.79 -5.31 4.60
CA THR A 40 13.21 -4.27 3.74
C THR A 40 11.88 -4.70 3.13
N LEU A 41 11.71 -5.98 2.78
CA LEU A 41 10.43 -6.52 2.30
C LEU A 41 9.31 -6.38 3.34
N VAL A 42 9.61 -6.55 4.63
CA VAL A 42 8.63 -6.35 5.70
C VAL A 42 8.14 -4.89 5.73
N PHE A 43 9.04 -3.92 5.60
CA PHE A 43 8.67 -2.50 5.58
C PHE A 43 7.81 -2.13 4.35
N ILE A 44 8.14 -2.68 3.17
CA ILE A 44 7.32 -2.50 1.97
C ILE A 44 5.94 -3.13 2.17
N GLY A 45 5.86 -4.34 2.76
CA GLY A 45 4.60 -5.00 3.07
C GLY A 45 3.73 -4.21 4.06
N LEU A 46 4.34 -3.53 5.04
CA LEU A 46 3.62 -2.63 5.95
C LEU A 46 3.04 -1.41 5.21
N ALA A 47 3.75 -0.87 4.21
CA ALA A 47 3.23 0.23 3.39
C ALA A 47 2.06 -0.19 2.49
N GLU A 48 2.10 -1.41 1.93
CA GLU A 48 1.00 -2.01 1.16
C GLU A 48 -0.28 -2.20 1.99
N GLY A 49 -0.17 -2.32 3.32
CA GLY A 49 -1.33 -2.45 4.21
C GLY A 49 -2.39 -1.35 4.02
N LEU A 50 -1.98 -0.13 3.64
CA LEU A 50 -2.91 0.97 3.34
C LEU A 50 -3.84 0.66 2.17
N ALA A 51 -3.32 0.04 1.10
CA ALA A 51 -4.11 -0.34 -0.07
C ALA A 51 -5.12 -1.43 0.29
N ILE A 52 -4.70 -2.41 1.09
CA ILE A 52 -5.54 -3.52 1.56
C ILE A 52 -6.70 -2.97 2.40
N TYR A 53 -6.44 -2.06 3.35
CA TYR A 53 -7.50 -1.44 4.14
C TYR A 53 -8.46 -0.61 3.28
N GLY A 54 -7.94 0.14 2.30
CA GLY A 54 -8.77 0.86 1.32
C GLY A 54 -9.71 -0.06 0.55
N LEU A 55 -9.21 -1.20 0.08
CA LEU A 55 -10.00 -2.20 -0.62
C LEU A 55 -11.07 -2.82 0.30
N ILE A 56 -10.72 -3.16 1.54
CA ILE A 56 -11.67 -3.69 2.54
C ILE A 56 -12.82 -2.71 2.75
N VAL A 57 -12.51 -1.42 2.98
CA VAL A 57 -13.54 -0.38 3.18
C VAL A 57 -14.44 -0.28 1.96
N SER A 58 -13.87 -0.28 0.75
CA SER A 58 -14.64 -0.21 -0.49
C SER A 58 -15.56 -1.41 -0.69
N ILE A 59 -15.12 -2.63 -0.37
CA ILE A 59 -15.95 -3.84 -0.43
C ILE A 59 -17.10 -3.74 0.59
N LEU A 60 -16.82 -3.28 1.81
CA LEU A 60 -17.86 -3.10 2.85
C LEU A 60 -18.90 -2.06 2.43
N MET A 61 -18.49 -0.97 1.79
CA MET A 61 -19.41 0.04 1.25
C MET A 61 -20.24 -0.53 0.10
N LEU A 62 -19.65 -1.35 -0.77
CA LEU A 62 -20.36 -2.01 -1.87
C LEU A 62 -21.44 -2.97 -1.35
N GLY A 63 -21.13 -3.75 -0.31
CA GLY A 63 -22.07 -4.68 0.32
C GLY A 63 -23.21 -4.02 1.09
N ARG A 64 -23.12 -2.71 1.37
CA ARG A 64 -24.22 -1.90 1.96
C ARG A 64 -25.12 -1.23 0.91
N LEU A 65 -24.70 -1.24 -0.36
CA LEU A 65 -25.43 -0.63 -1.47
C LEU A 65 -26.37 -1.60 -2.20
N GLY A 66 -26.28 -2.90 -1.89
CA GLY A 66 -27.25 -3.93 -2.29
C GLY A 66 -28.23 -4.20 -1.16
#